data_AF-W9DRN5-F1
#
_entry.id   AF-W9DRN5-F1
#
_cell.length_a   1.000
_cell.length_b   1.000
_cell.length_c   1.000
_cell.angle_alpha   90.00
_cell.angle_beta   90.00
_cell.angle_gamma   90.00
#
_symmetry.space_group_name_H-M   'P 1'
#
loop_
_entity.id
_entity.type
_entity.pdbx_description
1 polymer ?
#
loop_
_entity_poly.entity_id
_entity_poly.type
_entity_poly.pdbx_seq_one_letter_code
_entity_poly.pdbx_strand_id
1 'polypeptide(L)'
;MNDEAVVKVALVSCGSEYAGVHGELESVASSVNAKLVYPEIEIDILDDIGKDFGIEAASPDLRLMMARAKAVVEGITDVDGVFITSCFRCAEAAIVRNEIRRYINKHSELPVISYSFTERTTAATLLTRMEALTTIARRRHLLAREKQSGLTAGLDSGSTTTKAVIMKDNKIIGSGWVPTIKVIDSAREAFDQALEEAGVKEEDIQAIGTTGYGRFLIGEHFGAKLVQEEITVNSKGAVYLADSQKGHATVIDIGGMDNKAISVDDGIPGMFTMGGICAGASGRFLDMTAKRLGVDITELGALAVKGMEQNVDMNSYCIVFGIQSLVNSLAKGSTPEDVAAAACHSVVEQIFEQQLQEVDVKEPLILVGGSSLIEGVPKALGELLKINVLVPPNSHLIGAVGSALLASGYVEE
;
A
#
# COMPACT_ATOMS: atom_id res chain seq x y z
N MET A 1 26.35 6.51 -4.14
CA MET A 1 25.47 7.60 -4.63
C MET A 1 25.35 7.39 -6.12
N ASN A 2 24.29 6.69 -6.53
CA ASN A 2 24.12 6.22 -7.90
C ASN A 2 23.79 7.38 -8.83
N ASP A 3 24.41 7.33 -10.00
CA ASP A 3 24.17 8.14 -11.21
C ASP A 3 22.80 7.75 -11.83
N GLU A 4 21.76 7.63 -11.00
CA GLU A 4 20.40 7.29 -11.45
C GLU A 4 19.77 8.54 -12.10
N ALA A 5 19.24 8.38 -13.32
CA ALA A 5 18.58 9.46 -14.04
C ALA A 5 17.46 10.09 -13.20
N VAL A 6 17.36 11.42 -13.25
CA VAL A 6 16.32 12.20 -12.56
C VAL A 6 14.95 11.86 -13.16
N VAL A 7 14.00 11.47 -12.33
CA VAL A 7 12.64 11.17 -12.76
C VAL A 7 11.85 12.47 -12.92
N LYS A 8 11.30 12.73 -14.10
CA LYS A 8 10.44 13.90 -14.38
C LYS A 8 9.00 13.55 -14.03
N VAL A 9 8.43 14.25 -13.05
CA VAL A 9 7.08 14.00 -12.57
C VAL A 9 6.17 15.16 -12.95
N ALA A 10 5.16 14.91 -13.79
CA ALA A 10 4.13 15.89 -14.07
C ALA A 10 3.30 16.16 -12.80
N LEU A 11 3.30 17.41 -12.32
CA LEU A 11 2.41 17.82 -11.24
C LEU A 11 1.09 18.34 -11.85
N VAL A 12 0.05 17.50 -11.75
CA VAL A 12 -1.30 17.84 -12.22
C VAL A 12 -2.14 18.25 -11.01
N SER A 13 -2.35 19.55 -10.85
CA SER A 13 -2.95 20.15 -9.65
C SER A 13 -3.84 21.33 -9.98
N CYS A 14 -4.87 21.55 -9.17
CA CYS A 14 -5.80 22.68 -9.26
C CYS A 14 -5.43 23.86 -8.35
N GLY A 15 -4.16 23.97 -7.90
CA GLY A 15 -3.70 25.12 -7.10
C GLY A 15 -2.87 24.77 -5.86
N SER A 16 -1.92 23.84 -5.98
CA SER A 16 -1.02 23.44 -4.88
C SER A 16 -0.18 24.58 -4.29
N GLU A 17 0.10 25.62 -5.08
CA GLU A 17 0.79 26.85 -4.66
C GLU A 17 -0.03 27.61 -3.60
N TYR A 18 -1.31 27.87 -3.92
CA TYR A 18 -2.23 28.59 -3.05
C TYR A 18 -2.60 27.79 -1.79
N ALA A 19 -2.54 26.46 -1.87
CA ALA A 19 -2.79 25.58 -0.73
C ALA A 19 -1.62 25.50 0.27
N GLY A 20 -0.45 26.07 -0.05
CA GLY A 20 0.74 26.00 0.80
C GLY A 20 1.41 24.61 0.83
N VAL A 21 0.99 23.67 -0.03
CA VAL A 21 1.53 22.30 -0.09
C VAL A 21 2.69 22.19 -1.11
N HIS A 22 2.84 23.20 -1.98
CA HIS A 22 3.84 23.18 -3.04
C HIS A 22 5.28 22.96 -2.55
N GLY A 23 5.72 23.67 -1.50
CA GLY A 23 7.07 23.49 -0.96
C GLY A 23 7.32 22.08 -0.41
N GLU A 24 6.28 21.42 0.10
CA GLU A 24 6.35 20.03 0.56
C GLU A 24 6.48 19.05 -0.61
N LEU A 25 5.78 19.33 -1.73
CA LEU A 25 5.90 18.56 -2.99
C LEU A 25 7.30 18.70 -3.61
N GLU A 26 7.86 19.90 -3.63
CA GLU A 26 9.23 20.12 -4.12
C GLU A 26 10.28 19.45 -3.22
N SER A 27 10.09 19.55 -1.90
CA SER A 27 10.97 18.92 -0.91
C SER A 27 11.01 17.40 -1.08
N VAL A 28 9.84 16.77 -1.19
CA VAL A 28 9.76 15.31 -1.33
C VAL A 28 10.29 14.84 -2.69
N ALA A 29 9.98 15.54 -3.79
CA ALA A 29 10.51 15.20 -5.11
C ALA A 29 12.04 15.22 -5.11
N SER A 30 12.63 16.25 -4.51
CA SER A 30 14.08 16.39 -4.38
C SER A 30 14.70 15.24 -3.57
N SER A 31 14.05 14.82 -2.47
CA SER A 31 14.56 13.72 -1.63
C SER A 31 14.60 12.35 -2.32
N VAL A 32 13.82 12.16 -3.39
CA VAL A 32 13.76 10.89 -4.14
C VAL A 32 14.40 10.99 -5.53
N ASN A 33 15.20 12.04 -5.77
CA ASN A 33 15.84 12.31 -7.06
C ASN A 33 14.84 12.47 -8.21
N ALA A 34 13.73 13.17 -7.95
CA ALA A 34 12.73 13.55 -8.93
C ALA A 34 12.66 15.07 -9.12
N LYS A 35 12.19 15.49 -10.28
CA LYS A 35 11.93 16.89 -10.62
C LYS A 35 10.46 17.04 -11.02
N LEU A 36 9.77 17.98 -10.39
CA LEU A 36 8.42 18.35 -10.78
C LEU A 36 8.45 19.12 -12.10
N VAL A 37 7.56 18.75 -13.01
CA VAL A 37 7.32 19.39 -14.30
C VAL A 37 5.88 19.88 -14.32
N TYR A 38 5.67 21.10 -14.79
CA TYR A 38 4.36 21.70 -14.94
C TYR A 38 3.99 21.63 -16.41
N PRO A 39 3.00 20.81 -16.80
CA PRO A 39 2.62 20.71 -18.20
C PRO A 39 2.16 22.07 -18.74
N GLU A 40 2.72 22.47 -19.87
CA GLU A 40 2.30 23.65 -20.62
C GLU A 40 1.03 23.32 -21.41
N ILE A 41 0.14 24.30 -21.52
CA ILE A 41 -1.17 24.16 -22.17
C ILE A 41 -1.48 25.41 -22.99
N GLU A 42 -2.22 25.23 -24.09
CA GLU A 42 -2.85 26.33 -24.81
C GLU A 42 -4.14 26.74 -24.09
N ILE A 43 -4.39 28.05 -23.95
CA ILE A 43 -5.50 28.57 -23.13
C ILE A 43 -6.86 28.34 -23.80
N ASP A 44 -6.90 28.29 -25.12
CA ASP A 44 -8.13 28.16 -25.92
C ASP A 44 -8.86 26.82 -25.72
N ILE A 45 -8.16 25.78 -25.27
CA ILE A 45 -8.78 24.47 -24.99
C ILE A 45 -9.60 24.44 -23.70
N LEU A 46 -9.43 25.43 -22.80
CA LEU A 46 -10.00 25.39 -21.44
C LEU A 46 -11.53 25.44 -21.41
N ASP A 47 -12.16 26.08 -22.39
CA ASP A 47 -13.62 26.23 -22.41
C ASP A 47 -14.36 24.96 -22.86
N ASP A 48 -13.66 24.06 -23.57
CA ASP A 48 -14.23 22.84 -24.12
C ASP A 48 -13.61 21.55 -23.54
N ILE A 49 -12.63 21.68 -22.64
CA ILE A 49 -11.86 20.53 -22.10
C ILE A 49 -12.74 19.49 -21.41
N GLY A 50 -13.90 19.89 -20.87
CA GLY A 50 -14.82 18.98 -20.21
C GLY A 50 -15.33 17.85 -21.12
N LYS A 51 -15.42 18.11 -22.43
CA LYS A 51 -15.83 17.13 -23.44
C LYS A 51 -14.89 15.93 -23.53
N ASP A 52 -13.58 16.14 -23.37
CA ASP A 52 -12.57 15.06 -23.44
C ASP A 52 -12.70 14.07 -22.26
N PHE A 53 -13.14 14.54 -21.10
CA PHE A 53 -13.27 13.75 -19.87
C PHE A 53 -14.71 13.33 -19.58
N GLY A 54 -15.69 13.83 -20.35
CA GLY A 54 -17.11 13.55 -20.13
C GLY A 54 -17.72 14.22 -18.90
N ILE A 55 -17.04 15.21 -18.33
CA ILE A 55 -17.49 15.99 -17.17
C ILE A 55 -17.17 17.47 -17.38
N GLU A 56 -18.06 18.36 -16.97
CA GLU A 56 -17.80 19.80 -16.97
C GLU A 56 -17.43 20.27 -15.56
N ALA A 57 -16.36 21.05 -15.44
CA ALA A 57 -15.92 21.62 -14.18
C ALA A 57 -16.17 23.14 -14.16
N ALA A 58 -16.85 23.62 -13.12
CA ALA A 58 -17.16 25.04 -12.93
C ALA A 58 -15.89 25.86 -12.64
N SER A 59 -14.95 25.29 -11.88
CA SER A 59 -13.70 25.96 -11.52
C SER A 59 -12.73 26.05 -12.72
N PRO A 60 -12.23 27.26 -13.07
CA PRO A 60 -11.16 27.41 -14.05
C PRO A 60 -9.90 26.63 -13.70
N ASP A 61 -9.55 26.52 -12.41
CA ASP A 61 -8.37 25.78 -11.96
C ASP A 61 -8.52 24.27 -12.16
N LEU A 62 -9.74 23.74 -12.06
CA LEU A 62 -10.03 22.35 -12.36
C LEU A 62 -9.99 22.09 -13.88
N ARG A 63 -10.51 23.00 -14.69
CA ARG A 63 -10.37 22.93 -16.16
C ARG A 63 -8.90 22.99 -16.58
N LEU A 64 -8.09 23.83 -15.93
CA LEU A 64 -6.65 23.86 -16.12
C LEU A 64 -5.97 22.53 -15.75
N MET A 65 -6.37 21.95 -14.62
CA MET A 65 -5.88 20.62 -14.18
C MET A 65 -6.20 19.53 -15.23
N MET A 66 -7.40 19.55 -15.82
CA MET A 66 -7.81 18.64 -16.89
C MET A 66 -6.99 18.85 -18.17
N ALA A 67 -6.79 20.11 -18.58
CA ALA A 67 -5.98 20.47 -19.74
C ALA A 67 -4.53 20.00 -19.59
N ARG A 68 -3.93 20.16 -18.40
CA ARG A 68 -2.57 19.67 -18.10
C ARG A 68 -2.47 18.16 -18.22
N ALA A 69 -3.48 17.42 -17.78
CA ALA A 69 -3.52 15.97 -17.94
C ALA A 69 -3.57 15.55 -19.41
N LYS A 70 -4.37 16.25 -20.23
CA LYS A 70 -4.43 16.04 -21.68
C LYS A 70 -3.08 16.29 -22.34
N ALA A 71 -2.40 17.39 -22.01
CA ALA A 71 -1.08 17.71 -22.55
C ALA A 71 -0.01 16.64 -22.22
N VAL A 72 -0.08 16.03 -21.04
CA VAL A 72 0.79 14.90 -20.67
C VAL A 72 0.51 13.68 -21.56
N VAL A 73 -0.76 13.32 -21.75
CA VAL A 73 -1.16 12.17 -22.58
C VAL A 73 -0.79 12.37 -24.04
N GLU A 74 -0.93 13.59 -24.56
CA GLU A 74 -0.57 13.95 -25.95
C GLU A 74 0.95 14.02 -26.18
N GLY A 75 1.76 13.85 -25.13
CA GLY A 75 3.22 13.87 -25.23
C GLY A 75 3.81 15.26 -25.45
N ILE A 76 3.03 16.33 -25.19
CA ILE A 76 3.51 17.72 -25.27
C ILE A 76 4.57 17.96 -24.18
N THR A 77 4.38 17.33 -23.01
CA THR A 77 5.30 17.42 -21.88
C THR A 77 6.03 16.10 -21.68
N ASP A 78 7.35 16.10 -21.80
CA ASP A 78 8.20 14.92 -21.58
C ASP A 78 8.36 14.60 -20.08
N VAL A 79 7.69 13.54 -19.63
CA VAL A 79 7.64 13.10 -18.22
C VAL A 79 7.69 11.58 -18.09
N ASP A 80 8.14 11.10 -16.93
CA ASP A 80 8.27 9.69 -16.60
C ASP A 80 7.12 9.18 -15.70
N GLY A 81 6.32 10.09 -15.13
CA GLY A 81 5.18 9.76 -14.28
C GLY A 81 4.32 10.98 -13.95
N VAL A 82 3.13 10.73 -13.39
CA VAL A 82 2.15 11.78 -13.08
C VAL A 82 1.77 11.75 -11.61
N PHE A 83 1.85 12.90 -10.95
CA PHE A 83 1.36 13.11 -9.61
C PHE A 83 0.15 14.05 -9.65
N ILE A 84 -1.04 13.48 -9.49
CA ILE A 84 -2.31 14.20 -9.49
C ILE A 84 -2.66 14.60 -8.06
N THR A 85 -2.97 15.87 -7.83
CA THR A 85 -3.33 16.30 -6.47
C THR A 85 -4.37 17.41 -6.41
N SER A 86 -5.20 17.38 -5.37
CA SER A 86 -6.22 18.40 -5.09
C SER A 86 -6.52 18.46 -3.58
N CYS A 87 -7.23 19.49 -3.13
CA CYS A 87 -7.59 19.61 -1.72
C CYS A 87 -8.74 18.66 -1.35
N PHE A 88 -8.70 18.10 -0.14
CA PHE A 88 -9.74 17.19 0.36
C PHE A 88 -11.14 17.81 0.55
N ARG A 89 -11.26 19.14 0.56
CA ARG A 89 -12.52 19.84 0.83
C ARG A 89 -13.39 20.04 -0.41
N CYS A 90 -12.84 19.87 -1.61
CA CYS A 90 -13.54 20.15 -2.86
C CYS A 90 -14.09 18.86 -3.47
N ALA A 91 -15.40 18.64 -3.36
CA ALA A 91 -16.07 17.47 -3.93
C ALA A 91 -15.92 17.41 -5.46
N GLU A 92 -16.03 18.55 -6.15
CA GLU A 92 -15.81 18.64 -7.60
C GLU A 92 -14.37 18.23 -7.96
N ALA A 93 -13.38 18.65 -7.18
CA ALA A 93 -11.99 18.25 -7.39
C ALA A 93 -11.73 16.76 -7.18
N ALA A 94 -12.49 16.08 -6.30
CA ALA A 94 -12.41 14.64 -6.15
C ALA A 94 -12.91 13.91 -7.42
N ILE A 95 -14.02 14.37 -8.00
CA ILE A 95 -14.56 13.85 -9.27
C ILE A 95 -13.56 14.08 -10.41
N VAL A 96 -13.08 15.32 -10.56
CA VAL A 96 -12.11 15.70 -11.60
C VAL A 96 -10.82 14.90 -11.48
N ARG A 97 -10.29 14.73 -10.27
CA ARG A 97 -9.08 13.93 -10.01
C ARG A 97 -9.26 12.47 -10.45
N ASN A 98 -10.42 11.88 -10.18
CA ASN A 98 -10.75 10.51 -10.59
C ASN A 98 -10.87 10.37 -12.11
N GLU A 99 -11.54 11.29 -12.79
CA GLU A 99 -11.67 11.25 -14.25
C GLU A 99 -10.35 11.55 -14.96
N ILE A 100 -9.52 12.46 -14.44
CA ILE A 100 -8.16 12.69 -14.94
C ILE A 100 -7.32 11.42 -14.83
N ARG A 101 -7.36 10.75 -13.67
CA ARG A 101 -6.63 9.49 -13.46
C ARG A 101 -7.07 8.44 -14.47
N ARG A 102 -8.39 8.25 -14.65
CA ARG A 102 -8.96 7.30 -15.62
C ARG A 102 -8.54 7.63 -17.05
N TYR A 103 -8.57 8.91 -17.40
CA TYR A 103 -8.16 9.39 -18.71
C TYR A 103 -6.69 9.07 -19.00
N ILE A 104 -5.76 9.36 -18.06
CA ILE A 104 -4.34 9.05 -18.25
C ILE A 104 -4.14 7.54 -18.36
N ASN A 105 -4.69 6.74 -17.45
CA ASN A 105 -4.53 5.28 -17.48
C ASN A 105 -5.07 4.64 -18.77
N LYS A 106 -6.09 5.22 -19.39
CA LYS A 106 -6.69 4.70 -20.63
C LYS A 106 -5.86 5.03 -21.88
N HIS A 107 -5.11 6.13 -21.84
CA HIS A 107 -4.44 6.68 -23.03
C HIS A 107 -2.91 6.72 -22.91
N SER A 108 -2.35 6.23 -21.80
CA SER A 108 -0.91 6.26 -21.51
C SER A 108 -0.51 5.07 -20.62
N GLU A 109 0.76 4.69 -20.71
CA GLU A 109 1.40 3.73 -19.80
C GLU A 109 2.15 4.42 -18.63
N LEU A 110 2.04 5.75 -18.52
CA LEU A 110 2.70 6.50 -17.46
C LEU A 110 2.16 6.06 -16.09
N PRO A 111 3.05 5.84 -15.10
CA PRO A 111 2.60 5.59 -13.74
C PRO A 111 1.92 6.83 -13.18
N VAL A 112 0.78 6.62 -12.52
CA VAL A 112 -0.04 7.69 -11.95
C VAL A 112 -0.24 7.46 -10.47
N ILE A 113 0.06 8.47 -9.67
CA ILE A 113 -0.39 8.56 -8.28
C ILE A 113 -1.36 9.72 -8.14
N SER A 114 -2.47 9.47 -7.47
CA SER A 114 -3.47 10.47 -7.12
C SER A 114 -3.51 10.63 -5.60
N TYR A 115 -3.49 11.88 -5.13
CA TYR A 115 -3.57 12.18 -3.70
C TYR A 115 -4.42 13.42 -3.39
N SER A 116 -5.30 13.27 -2.42
CA SER A 116 -6.05 14.37 -1.83
C SER A 116 -5.30 14.93 -0.63
N PHE A 117 -4.73 16.12 -0.72
CA PHE A 117 -4.00 16.69 0.42
C PHE A 117 -4.96 17.21 1.50
N THR A 118 -4.55 17.04 2.75
CA THR A 118 -5.21 17.59 3.95
C THR A 118 -4.60 18.95 4.32
N GLU A 119 -5.18 19.64 5.31
CA GLU A 119 -4.73 20.96 5.79
C GLU A 119 -3.28 21.00 6.28
N ARG A 120 -2.69 19.84 6.63
CA ARG A 120 -1.33 19.72 7.16
C ARG A 120 -0.56 18.62 6.45
N THR A 121 -0.62 18.61 5.13
CA THR A 121 0.20 17.71 4.32
C THR A 121 1.67 18.11 4.46
N THR A 122 2.53 17.13 4.72
CA THR A 122 3.98 17.32 4.85
C THR A 122 4.74 16.42 3.88
N ALA A 123 6.00 16.73 3.60
CA ALA A 123 6.88 15.92 2.77
C ALA A 123 6.97 14.48 3.26
N ALA A 124 6.96 14.26 4.58
CA ALA A 124 6.95 12.93 5.19
C ALA A 124 5.70 12.13 4.80
N THR A 125 4.52 12.76 4.75
CA THR A 125 3.27 12.09 4.32
C THR A 125 3.22 11.79 2.81
N LEU A 126 4.00 12.55 2.02
CA LEU A 126 4.10 12.39 0.58
C LEU A 126 5.24 11.43 0.18
N LEU A 127 6.19 11.14 1.07
CA LEU A 127 7.42 10.42 0.77
C LEU A 127 7.16 9.07 0.12
N THR A 128 6.41 8.18 0.78
CA THR A 128 6.10 6.85 0.24
C THR A 128 5.42 6.92 -1.13
N ARG A 129 4.57 7.95 -1.34
CA ARG A 129 3.90 8.17 -2.63
C ARG A 129 4.92 8.53 -3.70
N MET A 130 5.74 9.54 -3.46
CA MET A 130 6.74 9.94 -4.45
C MET A 130 7.81 8.86 -4.68
N GLU A 131 8.23 8.13 -3.64
CA GLU A 131 9.12 6.97 -3.75
C GLU A 131 8.52 5.84 -4.59
N ALA A 132 7.25 5.49 -4.39
CA ALA A 132 6.57 4.48 -5.19
C ALA A 132 6.48 4.91 -6.66
N LEU A 133 6.06 6.16 -6.94
CA LEU A 133 5.96 6.69 -8.30
C LEU A 133 7.31 6.62 -9.03
N THR A 134 8.36 7.14 -8.40
CA THR A 134 9.71 7.14 -8.96
C THR A 134 10.28 5.74 -9.11
N THR A 135 9.94 4.82 -8.20
CA THR A 135 10.31 3.41 -8.33
C THR A 135 9.64 2.77 -9.53
N ILE A 136 8.34 2.97 -9.73
CA ILE A 136 7.60 2.40 -10.87
C ILE A 136 8.17 2.95 -12.18
N ALA A 137 8.41 4.26 -12.25
CA ALA A 137 8.99 4.92 -13.42
C ALA A 137 10.41 4.40 -13.75
N ARG A 138 11.29 4.31 -12.74
CA ARG A 138 12.71 4.02 -12.93
C ARG A 138 13.06 2.53 -12.96
N ARG A 139 12.32 1.71 -12.22
CA ARG A 139 12.65 0.30 -11.95
C ARG A 139 11.60 -0.67 -12.50
N ARG A 140 10.86 -0.28 -13.55
CA ARG A 140 9.85 -1.15 -14.20
C ARG A 140 10.40 -2.54 -14.56
N HIS A 141 11.63 -2.62 -15.06
CA HIS A 141 12.31 -3.89 -15.38
C HIS A 141 12.50 -4.81 -14.17
N LEU A 142 12.81 -4.23 -12.99
CA LEU A 142 12.97 -4.97 -11.75
C LEU A 142 11.61 -5.48 -11.25
N LEU A 143 10.59 -4.62 -11.32
CA LEU A 143 9.22 -4.94 -10.90
C LEU A 143 8.55 -5.98 -11.80
N ALA A 144 8.91 -6.03 -13.09
CA ALA A 144 8.40 -7.01 -14.05
C ALA A 144 8.96 -8.45 -13.83
N ARG A 145 9.93 -8.65 -12.92
CA ARG A 145 10.48 -9.99 -12.65
C ARG A 145 9.42 -10.91 -12.06
N GLU A 146 9.16 -12.05 -12.72
CA GLU A 146 8.16 -13.02 -12.25
C GLU A 146 8.75 -14.15 -11.39
N LYS A 147 10.09 -14.26 -11.35
CA LYS A 147 10.80 -15.37 -10.72
C LYS A 147 11.90 -14.88 -9.80
N GLN A 148 12.01 -15.56 -8.67
CA GLN A 148 13.15 -15.47 -7.76
C GLN A 148 14.17 -16.54 -8.16
N SER A 149 15.43 -16.14 -8.28
CA SER A 149 16.57 -16.99 -8.67
C SER A 149 17.70 -16.88 -7.66
N GLY A 150 18.42 -17.98 -7.44
CA GLY A 150 19.53 -18.01 -6.50
C GLY A 150 19.08 -18.04 -5.04
N LEU A 151 20.02 -17.88 -4.12
CA LEU A 151 19.78 -17.84 -2.68
C LEU A 151 19.73 -16.38 -2.19
N THR A 152 18.54 -15.88 -1.90
CA THR A 152 18.32 -14.48 -1.51
C THR A 152 17.53 -14.37 -0.23
N ALA A 153 17.75 -13.31 0.53
CA ALA A 153 16.96 -12.99 1.71
C ALA A 153 16.15 -11.70 1.53
N GLY A 154 14.99 -11.65 2.18
CA GLY A 154 14.18 -10.45 2.26
C GLY A 154 13.78 -10.17 3.70
N LEU A 155 13.95 -8.92 4.15
CA LEU A 155 13.62 -8.50 5.50
C LEU A 155 12.58 -7.36 5.45
N ASP A 156 11.44 -7.56 6.11
CA ASP A 156 10.40 -6.56 6.31
C ASP A 156 10.41 -6.09 7.76
N SER A 157 10.89 -4.88 8.02
CA SER A 157 10.81 -4.25 9.35
C SER A 157 9.57 -3.35 9.43
N GLY A 158 8.43 -3.97 9.73
CA GLY A 158 7.16 -3.28 9.91
C GLY A 158 7.03 -2.51 11.22
N SER A 159 5.87 -1.91 11.44
CA SER A 159 5.56 -1.12 12.64
C SER A 159 5.37 -1.94 13.91
N THR A 160 5.00 -3.22 13.76
CA THR A 160 4.55 -4.09 14.85
C THR A 160 5.29 -5.40 14.85
N THR A 161 5.65 -5.90 13.67
CA THR A 161 6.37 -7.16 13.50
C THR A 161 7.40 -7.06 12.39
N THR A 162 8.55 -7.68 12.65
CA THR A 162 9.67 -7.82 11.73
C THR A 162 9.69 -9.25 11.20
N LYS A 163 9.85 -9.41 9.88
CA LYS A 163 9.86 -10.72 9.23
C LYS A 163 11.09 -10.85 8.36
N ALA A 164 11.59 -12.07 8.25
CA ALA A 164 12.64 -12.43 7.31
C ALA A 164 12.22 -13.69 6.55
N VAL A 165 12.64 -13.77 5.29
CA VAL A 165 12.43 -14.95 4.45
C VAL A 165 13.72 -15.25 3.70
N ILE A 166 14.11 -16.52 3.66
CA ILE A 166 15.14 -17.05 2.76
C ILE A 166 14.44 -17.75 1.60
N MET A 167 14.77 -17.34 0.38
CA MET A 167 14.27 -17.98 -0.84
C MET A 167 15.39 -18.60 -1.65
N LYS A 168 15.10 -19.78 -2.22
CA LYS A 168 15.93 -20.45 -3.22
C LYS A 168 15.07 -20.90 -4.40
N ASP A 169 15.37 -20.36 -5.57
CA ASP A 169 14.74 -20.72 -6.85
C ASP A 169 13.21 -20.84 -6.78
N ASN A 170 12.56 -19.74 -6.36
CA ASN A 170 11.11 -19.57 -6.16
C ASN A 170 10.52 -20.20 -4.90
N LYS A 171 11.32 -20.92 -4.09
CA LYS A 171 10.84 -21.56 -2.87
C LYS A 171 11.26 -20.80 -1.64
N ILE A 172 10.31 -20.56 -0.74
CA ILE A 172 10.62 -20.18 0.64
C ILE A 172 11.21 -21.42 1.32
N ILE A 173 12.45 -21.31 1.81
CA ILE A 173 13.14 -22.42 2.50
C ILE A 173 13.38 -22.13 3.98
N GLY A 174 13.16 -20.89 4.42
CA GLY A 174 13.16 -20.52 5.83
C GLY A 174 12.51 -19.17 6.06
N SER A 175 12.00 -18.96 7.25
CA SER A 175 11.22 -17.80 7.65
C SER A 175 11.44 -17.45 9.13
N GLY A 176 11.29 -16.17 9.45
CA GLY A 176 11.30 -15.68 10.82
C GLY A 176 10.27 -14.59 10.98
N TRP A 177 9.59 -14.56 12.13
CA TRP A 177 8.54 -13.59 12.41
C TRP A 177 8.52 -13.25 13.89
N VAL A 178 8.91 -12.02 14.23
CA VAL A 178 9.05 -11.55 15.61
C VAL A 178 8.40 -10.18 15.81
N PRO A 179 8.04 -9.80 17.05
CA PRO A 179 7.63 -8.44 17.36
C PRO A 179 8.74 -7.41 17.07
N THR A 180 8.39 -6.29 16.46
CA THR A 180 9.33 -5.17 16.28
C THR A 180 9.40 -4.37 17.57
N ILE A 181 10.53 -4.44 18.26
CA ILE A 181 10.79 -3.65 19.49
C ILE A 181 12.01 -2.76 19.28
N LYS A 182 13.16 -3.38 19.01
CA LYS A 182 14.39 -2.69 18.61
C LYS A 182 14.69 -3.11 17.18
N VAL A 183 14.56 -2.17 16.25
CA VAL A 183 14.55 -2.46 14.80
C VAL A 183 15.68 -3.39 14.35
N ILE A 184 16.93 -3.13 14.76
CA ILE A 184 18.08 -3.96 14.40
C ILE A 184 18.04 -5.32 15.09
N ASP A 185 17.83 -5.36 16.41
CA ASP A 185 17.82 -6.61 17.18
C ASP A 185 16.68 -7.54 16.71
N SER A 186 15.48 -7.00 16.50
CA SER A 186 14.32 -7.73 15.96
C SER A 186 14.58 -8.23 14.53
N ALA A 187 15.26 -7.44 13.69
CA ALA A 187 15.62 -7.88 12.34
C ALA A 187 16.69 -8.98 12.35
N ARG A 188 17.68 -8.89 13.25
CA ARG A 188 18.68 -9.93 13.46
C ARG A 188 18.03 -11.22 13.93
N GLU A 189 17.17 -11.15 14.94
CA GLU A 189 16.44 -12.31 15.46
C GLU A 189 15.58 -12.99 14.39
N ALA A 190 14.79 -12.23 13.62
CA ALA A 190 13.99 -12.79 12.53
C ALA A 190 14.87 -13.42 11.44
N PHE A 191 16.00 -12.79 11.11
CA PHE A 191 16.89 -13.30 10.09
C PHE A 191 17.61 -14.58 10.54
N ASP A 192 18.06 -14.64 11.79
CA ASP A 192 18.70 -15.82 12.38
C ASP A 192 17.72 -17.01 12.40
N GLN A 193 16.45 -16.79 12.77
CA GLN A 193 15.40 -17.82 12.68
C GLN A 193 15.22 -18.34 11.24
N ALA A 194 15.18 -17.42 10.26
CA ALA A 194 15.00 -17.79 8.85
C ALA A 194 16.21 -18.55 8.29
N LEU A 195 17.43 -18.20 8.70
CA LEU A 195 18.66 -18.90 8.33
C LEU A 195 18.73 -20.30 8.96
N GLU A 196 18.36 -20.43 10.24
CA GLU A 196 18.30 -21.71 10.95
C GLU A 196 17.29 -22.65 10.29
N GLU A 197 16.07 -22.18 10.01
CA GLU A 197 15.04 -22.97 9.32
C GLU A 197 15.51 -23.41 7.91
N ALA A 198 16.20 -22.52 7.19
CA ALA A 198 16.74 -22.80 5.87
C ALA A 198 17.97 -23.73 5.86
N GLY A 199 18.66 -23.88 7.00
CA GLY A 199 19.91 -24.63 7.10
C GLY A 199 21.05 -24.03 6.26
N VAL A 200 21.07 -22.70 6.10
CA VAL A 200 22.10 -21.96 5.35
C VAL A 200 22.77 -20.93 6.26
N LYS A 201 23.93 -20.41 5.85
CA LYS A 201 24.60 -19.33 6.58
C LYS A 201 24.35 -18.00 5.91
N GLU A 202 24.49 -16.92 6.68
CA GLU A 202 24.41 -15.54 6.16
C GLU A 202 25.42 -15.30 5.03
N GLU A 203 26.62 -15.88 5.11
CA GLU A 203 27.67 -15.79 4.08
C GLU A 203 27.28 -16.42 2.72
N ASP A 204 26.28 -17.31 2.71
CA ASP A 204 25.78 -17.95 1.48
C ASP A 204 24.75 -17.07 0.75
N ILE A 205 24.20 -16.05 1.41
CA ILE A 205 23.14 -15.21 0.86
C ILE A 205 23.70 -14.27 -0.23
N GLN A 206 23.25 -14.45 -1.46
CA GLN A 206 23.78 -13.75 -2.63
C GLN A 206 23.28 -12.30 -2.77
N ALA A 207 22.07 -12.03 -2.25
CA ALA A 207 21.48 -10.70 -2.21
C ALA A 207 20.46 -10.61 -1.07
N ILE A 208 20.45 -9.44 -0.42
CA ILE A 208 19.48 -9.09 0.62
C ILE A 208 18.65 -7.90 0.14
N GLY A 209 17.34 -8.01 0.26
CA GLY A 209 16.38 -6.92 0.09
C GLY A 209 15.75 -6.51 1.41
N THR A 210 15.50 -5.22 1.62
CA THR A 210 14.83 -4.71 2.81
C THR A 210 13.64 -3.81 2.48
N THR A 211 12.59 -3.93 3.29
CA THR A 211 11.36 -3.11 3.19
C THR A 211 10.77 -2.78 4.57
N GLY A 212 9.63 -2.09 4.57
CA GLY A 212 8.93 -1.60 5.74
C GLY A 212 9.48 -0.28 6.29
N TYR A 213 8.96 0.13 7.45
CA TYR A 213 9.33 1.36 8.15
C TYR A 213 10.80 1.42 8.54
N GLY A 214 11.39 0.27 8.91
CA GLY A 214 12.79 0.17 9.33
C GLY A 214 13.79 -0.03 8.19
N ARG A 215 13.35 -0.09 6.92
CA ARG A 215 14.13 -0.59 5.77
C ARG A 215 15.51 0.04 5.60
N PHE A 216 15.66 1.34 5.85
CA PHE A 216 16.92 2.05 5.68
C PHE A 216 17.93 1.63 6.73
N LEU A 217 17.51 1.57 8.00
CA LEU A 217 18.36 1.19 9.12
C LEU A 217 18.82 -0.27 8.99
N ILE A 218 17.89 -1.18 8.67
CA ILE A 218 18.27 -2.58 8.46
C ILE A 218 19.03 -2.76 7.15
N GLY A 219 18.72 -1.99 6.11
CA GLY A 219 19.42 -2.04 4.83
C GLY A 219 20.89 -1.70 4.98
N GLU A 220 21.21 -0.65 5.74
CA GLU A 220 22.58 -0.30 6.09
C GLU A 220 23.25 -1.38 6.94
N HIS A 221 22.56 -1.89 7.97
CA HIS A 221 23.11 -2.88 8.89
C HIS A 221 23.47 -4.21 8.23
N PHE A 222 22.62 -4.71 7.32
CA PHE A 222 22.80 -6.00 6.64
C PHE A 222 23.48 -5.86 5.26
N GLY A 223 23.89 -4.65 4.86
CA GLY A 223 24.49 -4.42 3.53
C GLY A 223 23.55 -4.79 2.39
N ALA A 224 22.26 -4.44 2.52
CA ALA A 224 21.24 -4.82 1.55
C ALA A 224 21.52 -4.22 0.16
N LYS A 225 21.42 -5.07 -0.87
CA LYS A 225 21.55 -4.64 -2.27
C LYS A 225 20.31 -3.89 -2.75
N LEU A 226 19.16 -4.17 -2.13
CA LEU A 226 17.90 -3.49 -2.40
C LEU A 226 17.31 -2.95 -1.10
N VAL A 227 17.07 -1.65 -1.05
CA VAL A 227 16.25 -0.99 -0.01
C VAL A 227 15.06 -0.38 -0.72
N GLN A 228 13.86 -0.87 -0.44
CA GLN A 228 12.68 -0.54 -1.24
C GLN A 228 11.44 -0.30 -0.37
N GLU A 229 10.66 0.71 -0.71
CA GLU A 229 9.42 1.04 0.00
C GLU A 229 8.37 -0.07 -0.13
N GLU A 230 7.42 -0.11 0.80
CA GLU A 230 6.53 -1.26 1.00
C GLU A 230 5.43 -1.41 -0.04
N ILE A 231 4.97 -0.37 -0.73
CA ILE A 231 3.93 -0.46 -1.76
C ILE A 231 4.35 -1.39 -2.89
N THR A 232 5.52 -1.13 -3.48
CA THR A 232 6.08 -1.94 -4.56
C THR A 232 6.43 -3.35 -4.12
N VAL A 233 7.05 -3.48 -2.95
CA VAL A 233 7.46 -4.79 -2.43
C VAL A 233 6.27 -5.64 -2.02
N ASN A 234 5.32 -5.10 -1.27
CA ASN A 234 4.16 -5.83 -0.78
C ASN A 234 3.23 -6.23 -1.92
N SER A 235 3.01 -5.33 -2.90
CA SER A 235 2.25 -5.66 -4.11
C SER A 235 2.87 -6.85 -4.84
N LYS A 236 4.19 -6.81 -5.03
CA LYS A 236 4.92 -7.87 -5.72
C LYS A 236 4.87 -9.19 -4.95
N GLY A 237 5.10 -9.16 -3.64
CA GLY A 237 4.99 -10.34 -2.79
C GLY A 237 3.59 -10.93 -2.78
N ALA A 238 2.55 -10.08 -2.74
CA ALA A 238 1.15 -10.50 -2.74
C ALA A 238 0.77 -11.24 -4.02
N VAL A 239 1.03 -10.65 -5.20
CA VAL A 239 0.70 -11.31 -6.48
C VAL A 239 1.57 -12.54 -6.74
N TYR A 240 2.81 -12.56 -6.24
CA TYR A 240 3.70 -13.72 -6.35
C TYR A 240 3.16 -14.92 -5.55
N LEU A 241 2.82 -14.71 -4.27
CA LEU A 241 2.27 -15.78 -3.43
C LEU A 241 0.88 -16.25 -3.88
N ALA A 242 0.12 -15.37 -4.53
CA ALA A 242 -1.20 -15.67 -5.09
C ALA A 242 -1.19 -16.27 -6.50
N ASP A 243 -0.01 -16.50 -7.10
CA ASP A 243 0.15 -16.94 -8.50
C ASP A 243 -0.66 -16.06 -9.49
N SER A 244 -0.71 -14.75 -9.21
CA SER A 244 -1.54 -13.75 -9.90
C SER A 244 -0.68 -12.61 -10.45
N GLN A 245 0.52 -12.92 -10.92
CA GLN A 245 1.49 -11.93 -11.41
C GLN A 245 1.16 -11.33 -12.79
N LYS A 246 0.14 -11.85 -13.49
CA LYS A 246 -0.27 -11.42 -14.84
C LYS A 246 -1.70 -10.91 -14.83
N GLY A 247 -1.95 -9.85 -15.60
CA GLY A 247 -3.22 -9.15 -15.64
C GLY A 247 -3.47 -8.31 -14.38
N HIS A 248 -4.72 -7.92 -14.20
CA HIS A 248 -5.14 -7.06 -13.11
C HIS A 248 -5.35 -7.83 -11.80
N ALA A 249 -4.99 -7.22 -10.68
CA ALA A 249 -5.35 -7.67 -9.34
C ALA A 249 -5.56 -6.47 -8.41
N THR A 250 -6.25 -6.70 -7.30
CA THR A 250 -6.32 -5.73 -6.19
C THR A 250 -5.72 -6.34 -4.96
N VAL A 251 -4.76 -5.67 -4.35
CA VAL A 251 -4.14 -6.09 -3.10
C VAL A 251 -4.66 -5.21 -1.97
N ILE A 252 -5.22 -5.83 -0.93
CA ILE A 252 -5.52 -5.19 0.35
C ILE A 252 -4.53 -5.71 1.38
N ASP A 253 -3.66 -4.84 1.89
CA ASP A 253 -2.69 -5.14 2.95
C ASP A 253 -3.18 -4.53 4.26
N ILE A 254 -3.52 -5.38 5.24
CA ILE A 254 -3.96 -4.92 6.58
C ILE A 254 -2.87 -5.25 7.59
N GLY A 255 -2.00 -4.26 7.79
CA GLY A 255 -0.88 -4.32 8.71
C GLY A 255 -1.27 -4.09 10.18
N GLY A 256 -0.25 -3.90 11.02
CA GLY A 256 -0.44 -3.67 12.45
C GLY A 256 -0.94 -2.27 12.78
N MET A 257 -0.42 -1.23 12.13
CA MET A 257 -0.83 0.17 12.36
C MET A 257 -1.58 0.78 11.18
N ASP A 258 -1.20 0.44 9.94
CA ASP A 258 -1.78 0.96 8.71
C ASP A 258 -2.50 -0.12 7.90
N ASN A 259 -3.17 0.34 6.84
CA ASN A 259 -3.75 -0.50 5.80
C ASN A 259 -3.57 0.16 4.43
N LYS A 260 -3.62 -0.66 3.38
CA LYS A 260 -3.37 -0.23 2.01
C LYS A 260 -4.31 -0.96 1.06
N ALA A 261 -4.81 -0.23 0.08
CA ALA A 261 -5.46 -0.80 -1.10
C ALA A 261 -4.63 -0.41 -2.31
N ILE A 262 -4.25 -1.39 -3.12
CA ILE A 262 -3.32 -1.23 -4.23
C ILE A 262 -3.88 -1.95 -5.45
N SER A 263 -4.07 -1.23 -6.54
CA SER A 263 -4.27 -1.85 -7.85
C SER A 263 -2.93 -2.34 -8.39
N VAL A 264 -2.92 -3.52 -9.00
CA VAL A 264 -1.72 -4.14 -9.57
C VAL A 264 -2.05 -4.57 -10.99
N ASP A 265 -1.12 -4.34 -11.91
CA ASP A 265 -1.21 -4.78 -13.30
C ASP A 265 0.11 -5.41 -13.73
N ASP A 266 0.05 -6.66 -14.20
CA ASP A 266 1.24 -7.47 -14.54
C ASP A 266 2.32 -7.46 -13.43
N GLY A 267 1.86 -7.51 -12.19
CA GLY A 267 2.70 -7.51 -10.99
C GLY A 267 3.37 -6.17 -10.66
N ILE A 268 3.02 -5.10 -11.36
CA ILE A 268 3.47 -3.73 -11.11
C ILE A 268 2.35 -2.97 -10.39
N PRO A 269 2.62 -2.33 -9.24
CA PRO A 269 1.59 -1.51 -8.57
C PRO A 269 1.22 -0.30 -9.43
N GLY A 270 -0.07 -0.01 -9.51
CA GLY A 270 -0.63 1.19 -10.11
C GLY A 270 -1.10 2.17 -9.02
N MET A 271 -2.39 2.52 -9.09
CA MET A 271 -3.03 3.38 -8.08
C MET A 271 -3.06 2.68 -6.73
N PHE A 272 -2.75 3.42 -5.68
CA PHE A 272 -2.90 2.96 -4.31
C PHE A 272 -3.35 4.06 -3.37
N THR A 273 -3.87 3.63 -2.24
CA THR A 273 -4.15 4.49 -1.11
C THR A 273 -3.61 3.84 0.15
N MET A 274 -3.29 4.68 1.13
CA MET A 274 -2.81 4.27 2.44
C MET A 274 -3.69 4.93 3.49
N GLY A 275 -4.15 4.14 4.44
CA GLY A 275 -5.04 4.52 5.52
C GLY A 275 -4.46 4.11 6.85
N GLY A 276 -5.29 4.14 7.89
CA GLY A 276 -4.88 3.70 9.22
C GLY A 276 -3.96 4.69 9.97
N ILE A 277 -3.92 5.97 9.58
CA ILE A 277 -3.33 7.02 10.47
C ILE A 277 -4.03 6.98 11.84
N CYS A 278 -5.34 6.69 11.85
CA CYS A 278 -6.05 6.24 13.04
C CYS A 278 -6.06 4.71 13.06
N ALA A 279 -5.52 4.11 14.14
CA ALA A 279 -5.40 2.65 14.31
C ALA A 279 -6.74 1.87 14.38
N GLY A 280 -7.87 2.49 14.05
CA GLY A 280 -9.21 1.88 14.07
C GLY A 280 -9.43 0.84 12.97
N ALA A 281 -8.69 0.93 11.85
CA ALA A 281 -8.82 0.03 10.71
C ALA A 281 -7.58 -0.86 10.50
N SER A 282 -6.89 -1.25 11.59
CA SER A 282 -5.66 -2.05 11.50
C SER A 282 -5.64 -3.20 12.50
N GLY A 283 -4.64 -4.07 12.37
CA GLY A 283 -4.45 -5.21 13.27
C GLY A 283 -4.33 -4.81 14.74
N ARG A 284 -3.95 -3.56 15.05
CA ARG A 284 -3.92 -3.06 16.44
C ARG A 284 -5.30 -3.01 17.09
N PHE A 285 -6.35 -2.68 16.33
CA PHE A 285 -7.71 -2.71 16.86
C PHE A 285 -8.16 -4.15 17.15
N LEU A 286 -7.79 -5.10 16.28
CA LEU A 286 -8.06 -6.53 16.47
C LEU A 286 -7.29 -7.09 17.68
N ASP A 287 -6.02 -6.72 17.85
CA ASP A 287 -5.20 -7.06 19.04
C ASP A 287 -5.83 -6.54 20.34
N MET A 288 -6.29 -5.28 20.36
CA MET A 288 -7.00 -4.73 21.51
C MET A 288 -8.32 -5.45 21.79
N THR A 289 -9.03 -5.86 20.73
CA THR A 289 -10.27 -6.62 20.84
C THR A 289 -10.02 -8.01 21.43
N ALA A 290 -9.02 -8.75 20.93
CA ALA A 290 -8.64 -10.06 21.47
C ALA A 290 -8.30 -9.98 22.96
N LYS A 291 -7.48 -8.99 23.34
CA LYS A 291 -7.16 -8.71 24.76
C LYS A 291 -8.39 -8.39 25.59
N ARG A 292 -9.36 -7.65 25.04
CA ARG A 292 -10.61 -7.33 25.74
C ARG A 292 -11.49 -8.57 25.95
N LEU A 293 -11.48 -9.50 25.00
CA LEU A 293 -12.19 -10.77 25.09
C LEU A 293 -11.43 -11.81 25.94
N GLY A 294 -10.17 -11.55 26.30
CA GLY A 294 -9.36 -12.45 27.11
C GLY A 294 -8.83 -13.65 26.33
N VAL A 295 -8.61 -13.50 25.02
CA VAL A 295 -8.13 -14.56 24.12
C VAL A 295 -6.86 -14.11 23.39
N ASP A 296 -6.11 -15.08 22.85
CA ASP A 296 -5.00 -14.75 21.97
C ASP A 296 -5.50 -14.23 20.61
N ILE A 297 -4.72 -13.39 19.93
CA ILE A 297 -5.10 -12.86 18.63
C ILE A 297 -5.30 -13.96 17.58
N THR A 298 -4.60 -15.09 17.69
CA THR A 298 -4.76 -16.25 16.82
C THR A 298 -6.10 -16.95 16.99
N GLU A 299 -6.76 -16.78 18.15
CA GLU A 299 -8.09 -17.37 18.43
C GLU A 299 -9.24 -16.46 17.98
N LEU A 300 -8.96 -15.16 17.75
CA LEU A 300 -9.98 -14.16 17.41
C LEU A 300 -10.74 -14.50 16.12
N GLY A 301 -10.04 -15.04 15.11
CA GLY A 301 -10.66 -15.41 13.83
C GLY A 301 -11.72 -16.49 13.99
N ALA A 302 -11.39 -17.57 14.71
CA ALA A 302 -12.30 -18.68 14.96
C ALA A 302 -13.51 -18.31 15.83
N LEU A 303 -13.40 -17.27 16.66
CA LEU A 303 -14.53 -16.67 17.37
C LEU A 303 -15.40 -15.83 16.42
N ALA A 304 -14.78 -14.95 15.64
CA ALA A 304 -15.47 -14.04 14.73
C ALA A 304 -16.33 -14.77 13.70
N VAL A 305 -15.88 -15.91 13.18
CA VAL A 305 -16.65 -16.68 12.18
C VAL A 305 -17.96 -17.27 12.72
N LYS A 306 -18.08 -17.43 14.04
CA LYS A 306 -19.27 -17.97 14.74
C LYS A 306 -20.28 -16.88 15.13
N GLY A 307 -19.85 -15.63 15.18
CA GLY A 307 -20.67 -14.50 15.59
C GLY A 307 -21.45 -13.87 14.46
N MET A 308 -22.33 -12.94 14.82
CA MET A 308 -23.09 -12.08 13.93
C MET A 308 -22.74 -10.63 14.24
N GLU A 309 -22.12 -9.93 13.28
CA GLU A 309 -21.66 -8.55 13.48
C GLU A 309 -22.83 -7.61 13.82
N GLN A 310 -24.00 -7.82 13.21
CA GLN A 310 -25.19 -6.97 13.36
C GLN A 310 -25.77 -6.97 14.78
N ASN A 311 -25.31 -7.85 15.65
CA ASN A 311 -25.73 -7.89 17.07
C ASN A 311 -24.98 -6.85 17.92
N VAL A 312 -24.00 -6.14 17.35
CA VAL A 312 -23.14 -5.19 18.07
C VAL A 312 -23.15 -3.84 17.36
N ASP A 313 -23.75 -2.85 18.01
CA ASP A 313 -23.72 -1.47 17.51
C ASP A 313 -22.28 -0.91 17.60
N MET A 314 -21.67 -0.60 16.46
CA MET A 314 -20.30 -0.10 16.36
C MET A 314 -20.24 1.41 16.07
N ASN A 315 -19.27 2.08 16.69
CA ASN A 315 -18.76 3.38 16.24
C ASN A 315 -17.33 3.18 15.74
N SER A 316 -17.21 2.92 14.43
CA SER A 316 -16.10 2.20 13.82
C SER A 316 -14.86 3.06 13.52
N TYR A 317 -14.96 4.38 13.41
CA TYR A 317 -13.85 5.22 12.91
C TYR A 317 -12.69 5.47 13.88
N CYS A 318 -12.94 5.50 15.18
CA CYS A 318 -11.92 5.79 16.19
C CYS A 318 -11.69 4.56 17.04
N ILE A 319 -10.44 4.07 17.12
CA ILE A 319 -10.10 2.88 17.92
C ILE A 319 -10.61 2.96 19.36
N VAL A 320 -10.59 4.15 19.98
CA VAL A 320 -11.06 4.36 21.36
C VAL A 320 -12.57 4.16 21.46
N PHE A 321 -13.34 4.76 20.54
CA PHE A 321 -14.80 4.63 20.52
C PHE A 321 -15.25 3.25 20.03
N GLY A 322 -14.50 2.63 19.12
CA GLY A 322 -14.71 1.25 18.69
C GLY A 322 -14.59 0.30 19.87
N ILE A 323 -13.48 0.36 20.62
CA ILE A 323 -13.32 -0.47 21.83
C ILE A 323 -14.40 -0.16 22.87
N GLN A 324 -14.75 1.11 23.08
CA GLN A 324 -15.85 1.48 23.99
C GLN A 324 -17.18 0.86 23.55
N SER A 325 -17.46 0.79 22.25
CA SER A 325 -18.66 0.17 21.70
C SER A 325 -18.70 -1.33 22.00
N LEU A 326 -17.59 -2.05 21.76
CA LEU A 326 -17.46 -3.47 22.10
C LEU A 326 -17.67 -3.72 23.60
N VAL A 327 -17.10 -2.87 24.47
CA VAL A 327 -17.29 -2.96 25.93
C VAL A 327 -18.76 -2.79 26.32
N ASN A 328 -19.43 -1.81 25.74
CA ASN A 328 -20.84 -1.55 26.03
C ASN A 328 -21.73 -2.70 25.55
N SER A 329 -21.44 -3.29 24.39
CA SER A 329 -22.20 -4.41 23.84
C SER A 329 -22.05 -5.68 24.68
N LEU A 330 -20.84 -5.98 25.17
CA LEU A 330 -20.63 -7.04 26.17
C LEU A 330 -21.44 -6.78 27.45
N ALA A 331 -21.45 -5.55 27.96
CA ALA A 331 -22.22 -5.19 29.15
C ALA A 331 -23.75 -5.31 28.95
N LYS A 332 -24.23 -5.19 27.71
CA LYS A 332 -25.62 -5.43 27.31
C LYS A 332 -25.96 -6.91 27.07
N GLY A 333 -24.97 -7.81 27.14
CA GLY A 333 -25.17 -9.25 26.98
C GLY A 333 -24.85 -9.80 25.58
N SER A 334 -24.18 -9.03 24.71
CA SER A 334 -23.67 -9.56 23.44
C SER A 334 -22.63 -10.65 23.71
N THR A 335 -22.56 -11.65 22.83
CA THR A 335 -21.60 -12.75 22.98
C THR A 335 -20.18 -12.32 22.58
N PRO A 336 -19.13 -12.97 23.10
CA PRO A 336 -17.75 -12.77 22.62
C PRO A 336 -17.61 -13.00 21.11
N GLU A 337 -18.33 -13.96 20.55
CA GLU A 337 -18.37 -14.28 19.13
C GLU A 337 -18.92 -13.10 18.31
N ASP A 338 -20.06 -12.54 18.71
CA ASP A 338 -20.65 -11.36 18.04
C ASP A 338 -19.70 -10.16 18.08
N VAL A 339 -19.03 -9.95 19.21
CA VAL A 339 -18.05 -8.87 19.41
C VAL A 339 -16.81 -9.06 18.53
N ALA A 340 -16.32 -10.29 18.39
CA ALA A 340 -15.21 -10.61 17.48
C ALA A 340 -15.61 -10.41 16.01
N ALA A 341 -16.84 -10.80 15.64
CA ALA A 341 -17.38 -10.61 14.29
C ALA A 341 -17.50 -9.11 13.96
N ALA A 342 -18.07 -8.32 14.87
CA ALA A 342 -18.23 -6.87 14.72
C ALA A 342 -16.90 -6.13 14.64
N ALA A 343 -15.88 -6.57 15.39
CA ALA A 343 -14.55 -5.98 15.27
C ALA A 343 -13.91 -6.24 13.90
N CYS A 344 -14.03 -7.47 13.37
CA CYS A 344 -13.55 -7.80 12.02
C CYS A 344 -14.31 -6.99 10.95
N HIS A 345 -15.64 -6.92 11.06
CA HIS A 345 -16.47 -6.14 10.14
C HIS A 345 -16.10 -4.66 10.17
N SER A 346 -15.95 -4.07 11.36
CA SER A 346 -15.57 -2.67 11.56
C SER A 346 -14.24 -2.30 10.89
N VAL A 347 -13.23 -3.19 10.89
CA VAL A 347 -11.96 -2.94 10.19
C VAL A 347 -12.18 -2.84 8.68
N VAL A 348 -12.97 -3.77 8.14
CA VAL A 348 -13.19 -3.89 6.71
C VAL A 348 -14.13 -2.79 6.19
N GLU A 349 -15.17 -2.43 6.93
CA GLU A 349 -16.08 -1.32 6.64
C GLU A 349 -15.30 -0.02 6.45
N GLN A 350 -14.37 0.30 7.35
CA GLN A 350 -13.54 1.50 7.23
C GLN A 350 -12.64 1.48 5.98
N ILE A 351 -12.07 0.32 5.63
CA ILE A 351 -11.26 0.19 4.40
C ILE A 351 -12.15 0.44 3.18
N PHE A 352 -13.35 -0.13 3.15
CA PHE A 352 -14.31 0.08 2.07
C PHE A 352 -14.69 1.56 1.90
N GLU A 353 -15.00 2.23 2.99
CA GLU A 353 -15.44 3.64 2.96
C GLU A 353 -14.30 4.62 2.66
N GLN A 354 -13.10 4.36 3.17
CA GLN A 354 -11.99 5.32 3.10
C GLN A 354 -11.04 5.06 1.93
N GLN A 355 -10.90 3.81 1.49
CA GLN A 355 -9.88 3.42 0.53
C GLN A 355 -10.44 2.98 -0.82
N LEU A 356 -11.46 2.13 -0.80
CA LEU A 356 -11.97 1.51 -2.02
C LEU A 356 -12.76 2.49 -2.92
N GLN A 357 -12.95 3.74 -2.46
CA GLN A 357 -13.45 4.84 -3.30
C GLN A 357 -12.38 5.41 -4.24
N GLU A 358 -11.09 5.25 -3.92
CA GLU A 358 -9.97 5.83 -4.67
C GLU A 358 -9.25 4.79 -5.55
N VAL A 359 -9.50 3.50 -5.33
CA VAL A 359 -8.88 2.39 -6.06
C VAL A 359 -9.96 1.59 -6.77
N ASP A 360 -9.82 1.42 -8.09
CA ASP A 360 -10.75 0.58 -8.86
C ASP A 360 -10.51 -0.89 -8.49
N VAL A 361 -11.48 -1.51 -7.80
CA VAL A 361 -11.40 -2.92 -7.39
C VAL A 361 -11.53 -3.84 -8.61
N LYS A 362 -10.49 -4.63 -8.86
CA LYS A 362 -10.35 -5.65 -9.91
C LYS A 362 -10.05 -7.01 -9.29
N GLU A 363 -10.67 -8.06 -9.83
CA GLU A 363 -10.40 -9.43 -9.41
C GLU A 363 -9.12 -9.98 -10.07
N PRO A 364 -8.33 -10.82 -9.37
CA PRO A 364 -8.58 -11.30 -8.00
C PRO A 364 -8.33 -10.23 -6.93
N LEU A 365 -9.17 -10.24 -5.90
CA LEU A 365 -8.97 -9.44 -4.68
C LEU A 365 -8.13 -10.25 -3.69
N ILE A 366 -6.89 -9.83 -3.48
CA ILE A 366 -5.88 -10.52 -2.67
C ILE A 366 -5.76 -9.81 -1.32
N LEU A 367 -6.05 -10.52 -0.22
CA LEU A 367 -5.91 -9.99 1.13
C LEU A 367 -4.63 -10.53 1.78
N VAL A 368 -3.80 -9.61 2.27
CA VAL A 368 -2.46 -9.88 2.82
C VAL A 368 -2.19 -9.10 4.11
N GLY A 369 -1.01 -9.31 4.70
CA GLY A 369 -0.65 -8.75 6.01
C GLY A 369 -1.09 -9.66 7.15
N GLY A 370 -0.66 -9.35 8.38
CA GLY A 370 -0.93 -10.20 9.54
C GLY A 370 -2.41 -10.42 9.82
N SER A 371 -3.25 -9.41 9.54
CA SER A 371 -4.70 -9.50 9.78
C SER A 371 -5.42 -10.43 8.80
N SER A 372 -4.79 -10.79 7.67
CA SER A 372 -5.35 -11.78 6.72
C SER A 372 -5.46 -13.19 7.32
N LEU A 373 -4.70 -13.47 8.38
CA LEU A 373 -4.73 -14.76 9.09
C LEU A 373 -5.90 -14.86 10.09
N ILE A 374 -6.56 -13.75 10.39
CA ILE A 374 -7.72 -13.71 11.30
C ILE A 374 -8.95 -14.02 10.44
N GLU A 375 -9.41 -15.27 10.40
CA GLU A 375 -10.47 -15.78 9.49
C GLU A 375 -11.73 -14.89 9.39
N GLY A 376 -12.09 -14.17 10.46
CA GLY A 376 -13.19 -13.21 10.45
C GLY A 376 -13.01 -12.02 9.49
N VAL A 377 -11.77 -11.61 9.21
CA VAL A 377 -11.42 -10.49 8.32
C VAL A 377 -11.70 -10.84 6.84
N PRO A 378 -11.13 -11.91 6.24
CA PRO A 378 -11.48 -12.29 4.87
C PRO A 378 -12.96 -12.63 4.72
N LYS A 379 -13.59 -13.24 5.73
CA LYS A 379 -15.04 -13.49 5.74
C LYS A 379 -15.83 -12.16 5.62
N ALA A 380 -15.58 -11.22 6.52
CA ALA A 380 -16.25 -9.92 6.53
C ALA A 380 -16.01 -9.13 5.24
N LEU A 381 -14.80 -9.19 4.68
CA LEU A 381 -14.45 -8.55 3.42
C LEU A 381 -15.21 -9.15 2.23
N GLY A 382 -15.29 -10.49 2.14
CA GLY A 382 -16.05 -11.15 1.09
C GLY A 382 -17.55 -10.88 1.22
N GLU A 383 -18.09 -10.85 2.44
CA GLU A 383 -19.48 -10.52 2.71
C GLU A 383 -19.83 -9.06 2.38
N LEU A 384 -18.95 -8.12 2.69
CA LEU A 384 -19.15 -6.69 2.41
C LEU A 384 -19.07 -6.39 0.92
N LEU A 385 -18.04 -6.89 0.24
CA LEU A 385 -17.78 -6.58 -1.18
C LEU A 385 -18.54 -7.47 -2.15
N LYS A 386 -19.10 -8.60 -1.68
CA LYS A 386 -19.72 -9.64 -2.53
C LYS A 386 -18.75 -10.19 -3.59
N ILE A 387 -17.46 -10.22 -3.26
CA ILE A 387 -16.37 -10.72 -4.12
C ILE A 387 -15.64 -11.84 -3.36
N ASN A 388 -15.09 -12.81 -4.10
CA ASN A 388 -14.25 -13.84 -3.50
C ASN A 388 -12.90 -13.24 -3.07
N VAL A 389 -12.55 -13.38 -1.80
CA VAL A 389 -11.28 -12.89 -1.24
C VAL A 389 -10.24 -14.00 -1.29
N LEU A 390 -9.15 -13.78 -2.02
CA LEU A 390 -8.01 -14.69 -2.08
C LEU A 390 -7.02 -14.35 -0.95
N VAL A 391 -6.80 -15.27 -0.03
CA VAL A 391 -5.71 -15.18 0.96
C VAL A 391 -4.64 -16.20 0.59
N PRO A 392 -3.48 -15.78 0.07
CA PRO A 392 -2.43 -16.72 -0.31
C PRO A 392 -1.75 -17.34 0.93
N PRO A 393 -1.12 -18.52 0.79
CA PRO A 393 -0.28 -19.05 1.86
C PRO A 393 0.85 -18.06 2.17
N ASN A 394 1.25 -17.98 3.45
CA ASN A 394 2.28 -17.05 3.92
C ASN A 394 1.96 -15.57 3.63
N SER A 395 0.68 -15.20 3.54
CA SER A 395 0.18 -13.84 3.31
C SER A 395 0.73 -12.77 4.26
N HIS A 396 1.20 -13.14 5.45
CA HIS A 396 1.83 -12.26 6.43
C HIS A 396 3.32 -11.97 6.15
N LEU A 397 3.96 -12.75 5.27
CA LEU A 397 5.37 -12.64 4.88
C LEU A 397 5.58 -11.88 3.56
N ILE A 398 4.52 -11.31 2.98
CA ILE A 398 4.57 -10.67 1.65
C ILE A 398 5.69 -9.65 1.46
N GLY A 399 5.97 -8.81 2.46
CA GLY A 399 7.05 -7.81 2.37
C GLY A 399 8.43 -8.46 2.29
N ALA A 400 8.67 -9.51 3.07
CA ALA A 400 9.92 -10.26 3.03
C ALA A 400 10.03 -11.08 1.73
N VAL A 401 8.96 -11.73 1.28
CA VAL A 401 8.92 -12.48 0.01
C VAL A 401 9.16 -11.55 -1.19
N GLY A 402 8.45 -10.42 -1.26
CA GLY A 402 8.64 -9.43 -2.32
C GLY A 402 10.06 -8.86 -2.31
N SER A 403 10.65 -8.64 -1.13
CA SER A 403 12.01 -8.15 -1.00
C SER A 403 13.03 -9.15 -1.53
N ALA A 404 12.90 -10.42 -1.16
CA ALA A 404 13.77 -11.49 -1.65
C ALA A 404 13.65 -11.68 -3.16
N LEU A 405 12.41 -11.67 -3.67
CA LEU A 405 12.11 -11.77 -5.10
C LEU A 405 12.77 -10.64 -5.90
N LEU A 406 12.61 -9.39 -5.49
CA LEU A 406 13.21 -8.25 -6.18
C LEU A 406 14.74 -8.22 -6.01
N ALA A 407 15.26 -8.57 -4.83
CA ALA A 407 16.70 -8.65 -4.58
C ALA A 407 17.40 -9.67 -5.48
N SER A 408 16.69 -10.71 -5.97
CA SER A 408 17.24 -11.66 -6.95
C SER A 408 17.68 -11.03 -8.27
N GLY A 409 17.21 -9.82 -8.59
CA GLY A 409 17.71 -9.05 -9.74
C GLY A 409 19.16 -8.58 -9.61
N TYR A 410 19.77 -8.70 -8.42
CA TYR A 410 21.15 -8.33 -8.12
C TYR A 410 22.06 -9.54 -7.84
N VAL A 411 21.57 -10.75 -8.12
CA VAL A 411 22.38 -11.97 -8.13
C VAL A 411 23.10 -12.02 -9.47
N GLU A 412 24.43 -12.08 -9.44
CA GLU A 412 25.24 -12.28 -10.65
C GLU A 412 25.03 -13.71 -11.16
N GLU A 413 24.81 -13.86 -12.48
CA GLU A 413 24.67 -15.18 -13.14
C GLU A 413 25.96 -15.99 -13.17
#